data_AF-A0A6J4P985-F1
#
_entry.id   AF-A0A6J4P985-F1
#
_cell.length_a   1.000
_cell.length_b   1.000
_cell.length_c   1.000
_cell.angle_alpha   90.00
_cell.angle_beta   90.00
_cell.angle_gamma   90.00
#
_symmetry.space_group_name_H-M   'P 1'
#
loop_
_entity.id
_entity.type
_entity.pdbx_description
1 polymer ?
#
loop_
_entity_poly.entity_id
_entity_poly.type
_entity_poly.pdbx_seq_one_letter_code
_entity_poly.pdbx_strand_id
1 'polypeptide(L)' 'MRVFFVWVVKSPVRLVEFLSGVLLLLAAFLFSEGGLPSISLYGFGTLLLFLTLYAYLDQGAGR' A
#
# COMPACT_ATOMS: atom_id res chain seq x y z
N MET A 1 -13.36 4.85 7.36
CA MET A 1 -12.03 5.37 6.96
C MET A 1 -11.14 5.76 8.14
N ARG A 2 -11.61 6.55 9.13
CA ARG A 2 -10.78 6.98 10.28
C ARG A 2 -10.14 5.84 11.09
N VAL A 3 -10.84 4.72 11.27
CA VAL A 3 -10.36 3.54 12.02
C VAL A 3 -9.18 2.85 11.34
N PHE A 4 -9.21 2.73 10.01
CA PHE A 4 -8.10 2.20 9.21
C PHE A 4 -6.85 3.07 9.35
N PHE A 5 -6.98 4.38 9.22
CA PHE A 5 -5.84 5.29 9.38
C PHE A 5 -5.23 5.23 10.78
N VAL A 6 -6.07 5.22 11.83
CA VAL A 6 -5.59 5.06 13.21
C VAL A 6 -4.85 3.73 13.37
N TRP A 7 -5.34 2.65 12.75
CA TRP A 7 -4.72 1.33 12.77
C TRP A 7 -3.36 1.29 12.05
N VAL A 8 -3.26 1.94 10.89
CA VAL A 8 -1.99 2.06 10.13
C VAL A 8 -0.97 2.86 10.95
N VAL A 9 -1.36 3.99 11.52
CA VAL A 9 -0.45 4.86 12.29
C VAL A 9 -0.06 4.25 13.64
N LYS A 10 -0.86 3.32 14.18
CA LYS A 10 -0.58 2.65 15.47
C LYS A 10 0.65 1.73 15.42
N SER A 11 1.07 1.27 14.25
CA SER A 11 2.29 0.47 14.08
C SER A 11 3.24 1.14 13.08
N PRO A 12 4.48 1.46 13.48
CA PRO A 12 5.44 2.11 12.58
C PRO A 12 5.73 1.25 11.34
N VAL A 13 5.70 -0.08 11.46
CA VAL A 13 5.90 -1.00 10.34
C VAL A 13 4.78 -0.85 9.30
N ARG A 14 3.52 -0.82 9.74
CA ARG A 14 2.35 -0.71 8.86
C ARG A 14 2.30 0.64 8.17
N LEU A 15 2.70 1.69 8.89
CA LEU A 15 2.83 3.03 8.34
C LEU A 15 3.84 3.06 7.19
N VAL A 16 5.00 2.42 7.39
CA VAL A 16 6.04 2.32 6.36
C VAL A 16 5.58 1.49 5.17
N GLU A 17 4.89 0.35 5.38
CA GLU A 17 4.33 -0.47 4.30
C GLU A 17 3.32 0.32 3.45
N PHE A 18 2.38 1.00 4.11
CA PHE A 18 1.36 1.81 3.44
C PHE A 18 2.01 2.95 2.64
N LEU A 19 2.92 3.70 3.26
CA LEU A 19 3.64 4.79 2.59
C LEU A 19 4.51 4.29 1.43
N SER A 20 5.13 3.13 1.58
CA SER A 20 5.94 2.51 0.51
C SER A 20 5.07 2.12 -0.68
N GLY A 21 3.87 1.54 -0.44
CA GLY A 21 2.90 1.24 -1.49
C GLY A 21 2.43 2.50 -2.23
N VAL A 22 2.13 3.57 -1.49
CA VAL A 22 1.75 4.87 -2.07
C VAL A 22 2.91 5.48 -2.88
N LEU A 23 4.13 5.46 -2.35
CA LEU A 23 5.32 5.96 -3.05
C LEU A 23 5.63 5.18 -4.33
N LEU A 24 5.45 3.85 -4.31
CA LEU A 24 5.61 2.99 -5.49
C LEU A 24 4.60 3.35 -6.58
N LEU A 25 3.34 3.58 -6.20
CA LEU A 25 2.31 4.02 -7.16
C LEU A 25 2.57 5.42 -7.70
N LEU A 26 3.04 6.33 -6.85
CA LEU A 26 3.43 7.68 -7.27
C LEU A 26 4.61 7.63 -8.23
N ALA A 27 5.62 6.81 -7.93
CA ALA A 27 6.74 6.55 -8.83
C ALA A 27 6.26 5.94 -10.14
N ALA A 28 5.38 4.93 -10.10
CA ALA A 28 4.80 4.32 -11.29
C ALA A 28 4.11 5.34 -12.20
N PHE A 29 3.37 6.28 -11.60
CA PHE A 29 2.72 7.37 -12.30
C PHE A 29 3.72 8.35 -12.93
N LEU A 30 4.74 8.77 -12.17
CA LEU A 30 5.77 9.70 -12.66
C LEU A 30 6.64 9.08 -13.76
N PHE A 31 6.88 7.78 -13.70
CA PHE A 31 7.62 7.01 -14.72
C PHE A 31 6.70 6.36 -15.75
N SER A 32 5.43 6.75 -15.83
CA SER A 32 4.44 6.14 -16.74
C SER A 32 4.82 6.28 -18.22
N GLU A 33 5.65 7.25 -18.58
CA GLU A 33 6.15 7.43 -19.95
C GLU A 33 7.30 6.47 -20.31
N GLY A 34 7.87 5.76 -19.31
CA GLY A 34 9.08 4.94 -19.43
C GLY A 34 8.91 3.45 -19.76
N GLY A 35 7.70 2.97 -20.08
CA GLY A 35 7.46 1.57 -20.51
C GLY A 35 7.38 0.54 -19.38
N LEU A 36 7.84 -0.70 -19.64
CA LEU A 36 7.80 -1.90 -18.75
C LEU A 36 8.04 -1.69 -17.23
N PRO A 37 9.01 -0.87 -16.77
CA PRO A 37 9.21 -0.63 -15.34
C PRO A 37 8.00 -0.02 -14.62
N SER A 38 7.17 0.77 -15.32
CA SER A 38 5.96 1.36 -14.73
C SER A 38 4.92 0.31 -14.36
N ILE A 39 4.73 -0.73 -15.18
CA ILE A 39 3.78 -1.83 -14.92
C ILE A 39 4.19 -2.61 -13.67
N SER A 40 5.47 -2.91 -13.51
CA SER A 40 5.97 -3.59 -12.31
C SER A 40 5.75 -2.73 -11.06
N LEU A 41 6.02 -1.42 -11.12
CA LEU A 41 5.80 -0.50 -10.00
C LEU A 41 4.31 -0.38 -9.63
N TYR A 42 3.43 -0.30 -10.63
CA TYR A 42 1.98 -0.35 -10.42
C TYR A 42 1.56 -1.66 -9.75
N GLY A 43 2.08 -2.78 -10.23
CA GLY A 43 1.84 -4.10 -9.65
C GLY A 43 2.26 -4.17 -8.19
N PHE A 44 3.53 -3.89 -7.89
CA PHE A 44 4.07 -3.96 -6.53
C PHE A 44 3.38 -2.98 -5.57
N GLY A 45 3.16 -1.73 -6.00
CA GLY A 45 2.49 -0.72 -5.18
C GLY A 45 1.04 -1.09 -4.85
N THR A 46 0.30 -1.59 -5.84
CA THR A 46 -1.07 -2.07 -5.63
C THR A 46 -1.12 -3.29 -4.72
N LEU A 47 -0.19 -4.24 -4.89
CA LEU A 47 -0.13 -5.47 -4.10
C LEU A 47 0.21 -5.17 -2.63
N LEU A 48 1.11 -4.23 -2.37
CA LEU A 48 1.42 -3.74 -1.01
C LEU A 48 0.21 -3.09 -0.33
N LEU A 49 -0.52 -2.23 -1.04
CA LEU A 49 -1.75 -1.62 -0.51
C LEU A 49 -2.83 -2.68 -0.27
N PHE A 50 -2.95 -3.65 -1.17
CA PHE A 50 -3.91 -4.76 -1.02
C PHE A 50 -3.58 -5.62 0.19
N LEU A 51 -2.31 -6.00 0.40
CA LEU A 51 -1.85 -6.73 1.58
C LEU A 51 -2.09 -5.93 2.87
N THR A 52 -1.84 -4.63 2.84
CA THR A 52 -2.10 -3.74 3.99
C THR A 52 -3.60 -3.72 4.32
N LEU A 53 -4.46 -3.65 3.30
CA LEU A 53 -5.92 -3.69 3.47
C LEU A 53 -6.39 -5.07 3.94
N TYR A 54 -5.84 -6.14 3.37
CA TYR A 54 -6.14 -7.52 3.75
C TYR A 54 -5.78 -7.77 5.21
N ALA A 55 -4.58 -7.38 5.66
CA ALA A 55 -4.16 -7.49 7.05
C ALA A 55 -5.05 -6.71 8.03
N TYR A 56 -5.61 -5.58 7.59
CA TYR A 56 -6.61 -4.84 8.38
C TYR A 56 -7.94 -5.60 8.49
N LEU A 57 -8.43 -6.16 7.39
CA LEU A 57 -9.68 -6.93 7.37
C LEU A 57 -9.54 -8.24 8.16
N ASP A 58 -8.41 -8.92 8.04
CA ASP A 58 -8.10 -10.16 8.76
C ASP A 58 -8.07 -9.95 10.28
N GLN A 59 -7.46 -8.85 10.75
CA GLN A 59 -7.55 -8.46 12.17
C GLN A 59 -8.97 -8.14 12.65
N GLY A 60 -9.87 -7.75 11.73
CA GLY A 60 -11.29 -7.54 12.02
C GLY A 60 -12.11 -8.83 12.00
N ALA A 61 -11.72 -9.82 11.19
CA ALA A 61 -12.41 -11.10 11.02
C ALA A 61 -12.06 -12.13 12.11
N GLY A 62 -10.91 -11.99 12.76
CA GLY A 62 -10.51 -12.81 13.92
C GLY A 62 -11.13 -12.39 15.26
N ARG A 63 -12.19 -11.57 15.26
CA ARG A 63 -12.92 -11.13 16.45
C ARG A 63 -14.40 -11.46 16.37
#